data_AF-A0A1Q5URH9-F1
#
_entry.id   AF-A0A1Q5URH9-F1
#
_cell.length_a   1.000
_cell.length_b   1.000
_cell.length_c   1.000
_cell.angle_alpha   90.00
_cell.angle_beta   90.00
_cell.angle_gamma   90.00
#
_symmetry.space_group_name_H-M   'P 1'
#
loop_
_entity.id
_entity.type
_entity.pdbx_description
1 polymer ?
#
loop_
_entity_poly.entity_id
_entity_poly.type
_entity_poly.pdbx_seq_one_letter_code
_entity_poly.pdbx_strand_id
1 'polypeptide(L)'
;MAKQFSGSVLLEQDSEGHTTIAAPSLCVAKAIRNYFQTGELPAVGTLCEADLKPLVGSHQQVKAQDLTCADRKLMDALMAEVEHGFLPNVQL
;
A
#
# COMPACT_ATOMS: atom_id res chain seq x y z
N MET A 1 -5.06 0.45 -18.93
CA MET A 1 -5.47 1.82 -18.53
C MET A 1 -4.33 2.82 -18.69
N ALA A 2 -3.23 2.76 -17.92
CA ALA A 2 -2.15 3.77 -17.97
C ALA A 2 -1.63 4.13 -19.39
N LYS A 3 -1.46 3.15 -20.29
CA LYS A 3 -1.04 3.38 -21.69
C LYS A 3 -1.94 4.34 -22.49
N GLN A 4 -3.20 4.56 -22.07
CA GLN A 4 -4.14 5.46 -22.74
C GLN A 4 -4.11 6.89 -22.18
N PHE A 5 -3.42 7.12 -21.04
CA PHE A 5 -3.30 8.41 -20.37
C PHE A 5 -1.85 8.88 -20.44
N SER A 6 -1.53 9.71 -21.43
CA SER A 6 -0.17 10.24 -21.63
C SER A 6 0.35 10.94 -20.37
N GLY A 7 1.56 10.60 -19.96
CA GLY A 7 2.19 11.12 -18.74
C GLY A 7 1.83 10.36 -17.46
N SER A 8 0.88 9.40 -17.50
CA SER A 8 0.61 8.53 -16.35
C SER A 8 1.61 7.37 -16.27
N VAL A 9 1.77 6.83 -15.07
CA VAL A 9 2.53 5.60 -14.78
C VAL A 9 1.66 4.60 -14.02
N LEU A 10 2.06 3.32 -14.04
CA LEU A 10 1.40 2.25 -13.28
C LEU A 10 2.13 2.05 -11.94
N LEU A 11 1.38 2.11 -10.85
CA LEU A 11 1.78 1.57 -9.56
C LEU A 11 1.13 0.19 -9.40
N GLU A 12 1.94 -0.84 -9.26
CA GLU A 12 1.47 -2.22 -9.13
C GLU A 12 1.60 -2.69 -7.68
N GLN A 13 0.54 -3.29 -7.15
CA GLN A 13 0.56 -3.98 -5.87
C GLN A 13 0.49 -5.49 -6.12
N ASP A 14 1.55 -6.21 -5.76
CA ASP A 14 1.59 -7.67 -5.82
C ASP A 14 0.97 -8.24 -4.53
N SER A 15 -0.34 -8.49 -4.60
CA SER A 15 -1.11 -9.10 -3.53
C SER A 15 -2.44 -9.67 -4.05
N GLU A 16 -2.98 -10.63 -3.32
CA GLU A 16 -4.31 -11.17 -3.55
C GLU A 16 -5.40 -10.22 -3.04
N GLY A 17 -6.44 -9.98 -3.84
CA GLY A 17 -7.61 -9.20 -3.41
C GLY A 17 -8.15 -8.24 -4.47
N HIS A 18 -9.10 -7.40 -4.08
CA HIS A 18 -9.67 -6.36 -4.94
C HIS A 18 -9.24 -4.98 -4.47
N THR A 19 -8.49 -4.28 -5.33
CA THR A 19 -7.86 -2.97 -5.09
C THR A 19 -6.71 -3.02 -4.07
N THR A 20 -6.00 -1.90 -3.95
CA THR A 20 -4.80 -1.76 -3.10
C THR A 20 -5.09 -1.82 -1.59
N ILE A 21 -6.35 -1.73 -1.17
CA ILE A 21 -6.74 -1.77 0.25
C ILE A 21 -6.82 -3.23 0.75
N ALA A 22 -6.93 -4.21 -0.14
CA ALA A 22 -7.14 -5.60 0.24
C ALA A 22 -5.97 -6.24 1.00
N ALA A 23 -4.77 -5.68 0.86
CA ALA A 23 -3.58 -6.08 1.61
C ALA A 23 -2.74 -4.84 1.92
N PRO A 24 -2.26 -4.64 3.16
CA PRO A 24 -1.48 -3.47 3.52
C PRO A 24 -0.13 -3.48 2.79
N SER A 25 0.25 -2.33 2.24
CA SER A 25 1.57 -2.10 1.65
C SER A 25 2.04 -0.66 1.91
N LEU A 26 3.06 -0.49 2.75
CA LEU A 26 3.69 0.79 3.04
C LEU A 26 4.32 1.37 1.78
N CYS A 27 4.84 0.53 0.88
CA CYS A 27 5.35 0.95 -0.42
C CYS A 27 4.27 1.66 -1.24
N VAL A 28 3.09 1.03 -1.36
CA VAL A 28 1.94 1.60 -2.08
C VAL A 28 1.43 2.87 -1.39
N ALA A 29 1.25 2.83 -0.07
CA ALA A 29 0.74 3.96 0.69
C ALA A 29 1.68 5.18 0.60
N LYS A 30 3.00 4.97 0.60
CA LYS A 30 3.98 6.04 0.38
C LYS A 30 3.89 6.64 -1.02
N ALA A 31 3.77 5.80 -2.06
CA ALA A 31 3.64 6.26 -3.44
C ALA A 31 2.35 7.08 -3.64
N ILE A 32 1.22 6.59 -3.12
CA ILE A 32 -0.07 7.30 -3.16
C ILE A 32 0.03 8.63 -2.41
N ARG A 33 0.55 8.61 -1.18
CA ARG A 33 0.72 9.82 -0.37
C ARG A 33 1.62 10.86 -1.06
N ASN A 34 2.75 10.43 -1.61
CA ASN A 34 3.68 11.33 -2.30
C ASN A 34 2.99 11.99 -3.50
N TYR A 35 2.32 11.20 -4.35
CA TYR A 35 1.57 11.71 -5.49
C TYR A 35 0.55 12.80 -5.10
N PHE A 36 -0.24 12.56 -4.04
CA PHE A 36 -1.23 13.56 -3.60
C PHE A 36 -0.61 14.78 -2.90
N GLN A 37 0.58 14.66 -2.30
CA GLN A 37 1.24 15.76 -1.60
C GLN A 37 2.10 16.64 -2.51
N THR A 38 2.72 16.06 -3.54
CA THR A 38 3.74 16.73 -4.36
C THR A 38 3.42 16.70 -5.86
N GLY A 39 2.53 15.80 -6.30
CA GLY A 39 2.30 15.52 -7.72
C GLY A 39 3.35 14.60 -8.35
N GLU A 40 4.33 14.11 -7.58
CA GLU A 40 5.36 13.21 -8.08
C GLU A 40 4.81 11.82 -8.39
N LEU A 41 5.19 11.29 -9.55
CA LEU A 41 4.83 9.95 -9.99
C LEU A 41 5.88 8.93 -9.52
N PRO A 42 5.49 7.67 -9.23
CA PRO A 42 6.45 6.60 -8.99
C PRO A 42 7.29 6.32 -10.24
N ALA A 43 8.41 5.63 -10.05
CA ALA A 43 9.24 5.19 -11.16
C ALA A 43 8.44 4.25 -12.10
N VAL A 44 8.79 4.24 -13.38
CA VAL A 44 8.15 3.33 -14.34
C VAL A 44 8.46 1.88 -13.95
N GLY A 45 7.41 1.07 -13.80
CA GLY A 45 7.54 -0.33 -13.38
C GLY A 45 7.70 -0.51 -11.87
N THR A 46 7.33 0.48 -11.05
CA THR A 46 7.25 0.28 -9.60
C THR A 46 6.24 -0.80 -9.26
N LEU A 47 6.77 -1.90 -8.72
CA LEU A 47 6.04 -3.01 -8.12
C LEU A 47 6.26 -2.97 -6.61
N CYS A 48 5.17 -3.00 -5.85
CA CYS A 48 5.16 -3.03 -4.41
C CYS A 48 4.54 -4.35 -3.92
N GLU A 49 5.27 -5.09 -3.09
CA GLU A 49 4.71 -6.22 -2.36
C GLU A 49 3.78 -5.75 -1.23
N ALA A 50 2.84 -6.60 -0.84
CA ALA A 50 2.13 -6.42 0.43
C ALA A 50 3.01 -6.78 1.63
N ASP A 51 2.91 -5.99 2.70
CA ASP A 51 3.57 -6.26 3.98
C ASP A 51 2.93 -7.45 4.71
N LEU A 52 1.64 -7.70 4.44
CA LEU A 52 0.88 -8.82 4.95
C LEU A 52 0.00 -9.38 3.83
N LYS A 53 0.34 -10.57 3.33
CA LYS A 53 -0.47 -11.25 2.30
C LYS A 53 -1.56 -12.11 2.96
N PRO A 54 -2.81 -12.12 2.45
CA PRO A 54 -3.87 -12.98 2.94
C PRO A 54 -3.43 -14.45 2.94
N LEU A 55 -3.70 -15.17 4.04
CA LEU A 55 -3.42 -16.62 4.20
C LEU A 55 -1.94 -17.04 4.15
N VAL A 56 -1.03 -16.15 3.76
CA VAL A 56 0.43 -16.37 3.70
C VAL A 56 1.13 -15.73 4.90
N GLY A 57 0.66 -14.57 5.37
CA GLY A 57 1.29 -13.82 6.46
C GLY A 57 2.31 -12.79 5.96
N SER A 58 3.20 -12.34 6.85
CA SER A 58 4.20 -11.31 6.53
C SER A 58 5.45 -11.93 5.91
N HIS A 59 5.68 -11.65 4.61
CA HIS A 59 6.78 -12.25 3.85
C HIS A 59 8.05 -11.37 3.84
N GLN A 60 7.92 -10.09 4.22
CA GLN A 60 9.00 -9.12 4.15
C GLN A 60 9.12 -8.37 5.47
N GLN A 61 10.19 -8.66 6.22
CA GLN A 61 10.54 -7.87 7.39
C GLN A 61 11.07 -6.51 6.91
N VAL A 62 10.19 -5.53 6.72
CA VAL A 62 10.63 -4.13 6.75
C VAL A 62 11.25 -3.94 8.15
N LYS A 63 12.58 -3.93 8.22
CA LYS A 63 13.28 -3.80 9.49
C LYS A 63 12.82 -2.50 10.12
N ALA A 64 12.23 -2.58 11.32
CA ALA A 64 11.62 -1.43 12.02
C ALA A 64 12.58 -0.24 12.21
N GLN A 65 13.88 -0.48 12.08
CA GLN A 65 15.01 0.45 12.14
C GLN A 65 15.16 1.34 10.90
N ASP A 66 14.56 0.98 9.76
CA ASP A 66 14.66 1.75 8.51
C ASP A 66 13.44 2.66 8.26
N LEU A 67 12.42 2.63 9.13
CA LEU A 67 11.23 3.47 9.01
C LEU A 67 11.43 4.84 9.68
N THR A 68 11.14 5.90 8.92
CA THR A 68 10.99 7.25 9.48
C THR A 68 9.78 7.33 10.42
N CYS A 69 9.71 8.36 11.27
CA CYS A 69 8.52 8.60 12.11
C CYS A 69 7.23 8.74 11.28
N ALA A 70 7.32 9.37 10.11
CA ALA A 70 6.20 9.49 9.19
C ALA A 70 5.77 8.13 8.61
N ASP A 71 6.74 7.28 8.25
CA ASP A 71 6.48 5.93 7.73
C ASP A 71 5.86 5.04 8.81
N ARG A 72 6.31 5.16 10.07
CA ARG A 72 5.73 4.42 11.20
C ARG A 72 4.26 4.76 11.41
N LYS A 73 3.92 6.05 11.46
CA LYS A 73 2.52 6.50 11.56
C LYS A 73 1.65 6.00 10.41
N LEU A 74 2.21 5.96 9.20
CA LEU A 74 1.50 5.45 8.03
C LEU A 74 1.28 3.93 8.13
N MET A 75 2.29 3.19 8.56
CA MET A 75 2.18 1.76 8.80
C MET A 75 1.17 1.43 9.91
N ASP A 76 1.18 2.19 11.01
CA ASP A 76 0.23 2.01 12.12
C ASP A 76 -1.21 2.21 11.62
N ALA A 77 -1.45 3.20 10.74
CA ALA A 77 -2.76 3.41 10.13
C ALA A 77 -3.19 2.26 9.21
N LEU A 78 -2.29 1.75 8.37
CA LEU A 78 -2.57 0.59 7.49
C LEU A 78 -2.91 -0.66 8.31
N MET A 79 -2.16 -0.92 9.38
CA MET A 79 -2.40 -2.10 10.22
C MET A 79 -3.70 -1.97 11.03
N ALA A 80 -4.09 -0.76 11.44
CA ALA A 80 -5.38 -0.53 12.07
C ALA A 80 -6.57 -0.89 11.14
N GLU A 81 -6.43 -0.72 9.83
CA GLU A 81 -7.47 -1.14 8.86
C GLU A 81 -7.60 -2.67 8.78
N VAL A 82 -6.48 -3.40 8.92
CA VAL A 82 -6.48 -4.86 8.96
C VAL A 82 -7.19 -5.38 10.21
N GLU A 83 -6.90 -4.77 11.37
CA GLU A 83 -7.45 -5.20 12.67
C GLU A 83 -8.95 -4.95 12.80
N HIS A 84 -9.43 -3.81 12.31
CA HIS A 84 -10.85 -3.43 12.44
C HIS A 84 -11.74 -4.00 11.33
N GLY A 85 -11.13 -4.58 10.28
CA GLY A 85 -11.84 -5.01 9.09
C GLY A 85 -12.38 -3.84 8.26
N PHE A 86 -12.62 -4.09 6.98
CA PHE A 86 -13.00 -3.08 5.99
C PHE A 86 -14.30 -2.33 6.31
N LEU A 87 -15.16 -2.87 7.19
CA LEU A 87 -16.45 -2.30 7.56
C LEU A 87 -16.78 -2.62 9.03
N PRO A 88 -16.51 -1.73 9.99
CA PRO A 88 -16.80 -1.99 11.42
C PRO A 88 -18.31 -2.15 11.73
N ASN A 89 -19.20 -1.89 10.75
CA ASN A 89 -20.65 -1.94 10.89
C ASN A 89 -21.37 -2.82 9.85
N VAL A 90 -20.68 -3.66 9.08
CA VAL A 90 -21.36 -4.68 8.26
C VAL A 90 -21.33 -6.00 9.01
N GLN A 91 -22.40 -6.25 9.76
CA GLN A 91 -22.74 -7.56 10.29
C GLN A 91 -23.11 -8.48 9.11
N LEU A 92 -22.34 -9.55 8.95
CA LEU A 92 -22.80 -10.77 8.28
C LEU A 92 -23.64 -11.60 9.25
#